data_AF-A0A2E6GXZ4-F1
#
_entry.id   AF-A0A2E6GXZ4-F1
#
_cell.length_a   1.000
_cell.length_b   1.000
_cell.length_c   1.000
_cell.angle_alpha   90.00
_cell.angle_beta   90.00
_cell.angle_gamma   90.00
#
_symmetry.space_group_name_H-M   'P 1'
#
loop_
_entity.id
_entity.type
_entity.pdbx_description
1 polymer ?
#
loop_
_entity_poly.entity_id
_entity_poly.type
_entity_poly.pdbx_seq_one_letter_code
_entity_poly.pdbx_strand_id
1 'polypeptide(L)'
;MQASQLLEDVCSKNTTILFKGFLHLVEDLKNEHDSHFSKLMDALPEEYHDLLAQANYFDDDKMQHLRKRILDIGNESLRNILYEVQHFTITFDFNN
;
A
#
# COMPACT_ATOMS: atom_id res chain seq x y z
N MET A 1 10.29 -12.16 27.94
CA MET A 1 9.34 -11.86 26.86
C MET A 1 8.50 -13.10 26.64
N GLN A 2 7.17 -13.02 26.67
CA GLN A 2 6.33 -14.18 26.33
C GLN A 2 6.46 -14.47 24.82
N ALA A 3 6.46 -15.74 24.43
CA ALA A 3 6.64 -16.14 23.03
C ALA A 3 5.59 -15.52 22.09
N SER A 4 4.35 -15.40 22.57
CA SER A 4 3.25 -14.71 21.91
C SER A 4 3.57 -13.25 21.60
N GLN A 5 4.09 -12.50 22.58
CA GLN A 5 4.45 -11.09 22.40
C GLN A 5 5.52 -10.91 21.32
N LEU A 6 6.54 -11.77 21.31
CA LEU A 6 7.59 -11.69 20.29
C LEU A 6 7.01 -11.94 18.89
N LEU A 7 6.13 -12.93 18.75
CA LEU A 7 5.47 -13.22 17.48
C LEU A 7 4.59 -12.04 17.03
N GLU A 8 3.79 -11.50 17.95
CA GLU A 8 2.93 -10.34 17.73
C GLU A 8 3.72 -9.14 17.20
N ASP A 9 4.82 -8.80 17.87
CA ASP A 9 5.68 -7.67 17.51
C ASP A 9 6.29 -7.85 16.11
N VAL A 10 6.81 -9.04 15.81
CA VAL A 10 7.43 -9.35 14.52
C VAL A 10 6.40 -9.31 13.39
N CYS A 11 5.24 -9.95 13.57
CA CYS A 11 4.18 -9.96 12.56
C CYS A 11 3.63 -8.55 12.34
N SER A 12 3.39 -7.78 13.40
CA SER A 12 2.88 -6.41 13.31
C SER A 12 3.87 -5.48 12.60
N LYS A 13 5.14 -5.58 12.95
CA LYS A 13 6.22 -4.80 12.31
C LYS A 13 6.32 -5.12 10.82
N ASN A 14 6.38 -6.41 10.47
CA ASN A 14 6.55 -6.83 9.08
C ASN A 14 5.33 -6.48 8.22
N THR A 15 4.12 -6.66 8.74
CA THR A 15 2.88 -6.25 8.06
C THR A 15 2.85 -4.74 7.84
N THR A 16 3.29 -3.97 8.84
CA THR A 16 3.38 -2.50 8.74
C THR A 16 4.37 -2.05 7.68
N ILE A 17 5.55 -2.66 7.64
CA ILE A 17 6.56 -2.39 6.60
C ILE A 17 5.98 -2.69 5.22
N LEU A 18 5.26 -3.82 5.08
CA LEU A 18 4.69 -4.25 3.81
C LEU A 18 3.67 -3.25 3.26
N PHE A 19 2.63 -2.88 4.02
CA PHE A 19 1.61 -1.98 3.48
C PHE A 19 2.14 -0.55 3.29
N LYS A 20 3.12 -0.11 4.09
CA LYS A 20 3.83 1.15 3.83
C LYS A 20 4.63 1.09 2.53
N GLY A 21 5.25 -0.06 2.24
CA GLY A 21 5.87 -0.30 0.94
C GLY A 21 4.88 -0.17 -0.22
N PHE A 22 3.67 -0.71 -0.09
CA PHE A 22 2.62 -0.53 -1.10
C PHE A 22 2.18 0.93 -1.25
N LEU A 23 2.13 1.71 -0.17
CA LEU A 23 1.85 3.15 -0.25
C LEU A 23 2.92 3.88 -1.07
N HIS A 24 4.20 3.58 -0.86
CA HIS A 24 5.28 4.17 -1.65
C HIS A 24 5.21 3.75 -3.12
N LEU A 25 4.97 2.47 -3.41
CA LEU A 25 4.85 2.00 -4.80
C LEU A 25 3.70 2.70 -5.55
N VAL A 26 2.56 2.94 -4.90
CA VAL A 26 1.44 3.63 -5.56
C VAL A 26 1.70 5.14 -5.70
N GLU A 27 2.45 5.75 -4.77
CA GLU A 27 2.92 7.14 -4.88
C GLU A 27 3.88 7.29 -6.06
N ASP A 28 4.86 6.40 -6.19
CA ASP A 28 5.81 6.40 -7.29
C ASP A 28 5.10 6.22 -8.63
N LEU A 29 4.15 5.28 -8.72
CA LEU A 29 3.37 5.07 -9.94
C LEU A 29 2.53 6.29 -10.33
N LYS A 30 1.95 7.01 -9.35
CA LYS A 30 1.22 8.26 -9.61
C LYS A 30 2.17 9.33 -10.15
N ASN A 31 3.34 9.49 -9.55
CA ASN A 31 4.34 10.45 -9.99
C ASN A 31 4.82 10.16 -11.44
N GLU A 32 5.06 8.89 -11.76
CA GLU A 32 5.42 8.45 -13.11
C GLU A 32 4.29 8.74 -14.11
N HIS A 33 3.05 8.41 -13.74
CA HIS A 33 1.86 8.67 -14.55
C HIS A 33 1.66 10.16 -14.83
N ASP A 34 1.75 11.01 -13.81
CA ASP A 34 1.63 12.46 -13.94
C ASP A 34 2.74 13.04 -14.83
N SER A 35 3.98 12.56 -14.63
CA SER A 35 5.11 12.96 -15.49
C SER A 35 4.87 12.56 -16.95
N HIS A 36 4.30 11.39 -17.18
CA HIS A 36 4.00 10.91 -18.53
C HIS A 36 2.91 11.77 -19.20
N PHE A 37 1.80 12.02 -18.51
CA PHE A 37 0.70 12.83 -19.03
C PHE A 37 1.09 14.29 -19.25
N SER A 38 1.94 14.86 -18.39
CA SER A 38 2.51 16.19 -18.61
C SER A 38 3.29 16.26 -19.92
N LYS A 39 4.17 15.27 -20.19
CA LYS A 39 4.94 15.22 -21.44
C LYS A 39 4.05 15.05 -22.66
N LEU A 40 2.97 14.29 -22.57
CA LEU A 40 2.00 14.15 -23.65
C LEU A 40 1.29 15.47 -23.94
N MET A 41 0.89 16.21 -22.89
CA MET A 41 0.24 17.51 -23.02
C MET A 41 1.16 18.54 -23.66
N ASP A 42 2.44 18.54 -23.31
CA ASP A 42 3.44 19.44 -23.88
C ASP A 42 3.78 19.11 -25.35
N ALA A 43 3.69 17.84 -25.74
CA ALA A 43 4.09 17.36 -27.06
C ALA A 43 2.97 17.38 -28.11
N LEU A 44 1.71 17.29 -27.68
CA LEU A 44 0.55 17.16 -28.57
C LEU A 44 -0.21 18.50 -28.72
N PRO A 45 -0.78 18.78 -29.91
CA PRO A 45 -1.61 19.97 -30.11
C PRO A 45 -2.81 20.01 -29.16
N GLU A 46 -3.25 21.23 -28.81
CA GLU A 46 -4.36 21.48 -27.87
C GLU A 46 -5.67 20.77 -28.26
N GLU A 47 -5.90 20.51 -29.55
CA GLU A 47 -7.08 19.78 -30.03
C GLU A 47 -7.19 18.34 -29.49
N TYR A 48 -6.09 17.76 -29.00
CA TYR A 48 -6.08 16.43 -28.38
C TYR A 48 -6.15 16.47 -26.84
N HIS A 49 -6.08 17.64 -26.21
CA HIS A 49 -5.98 17.74 -24.75
C HIS A 49 -7.22 17.20 -24.04
N ASP A 50 -8.42 17.39 -24.60
CA ASP A 50 -9.66 16.84 -24.05
C ASP A 50 -9.64 15.30 -24.02
N LEU A 51 -9.11 14.68 -25.08
CA LEU A 51 -8.96 13.22 -25.16
C LEU A 51 -7.94 12.72 -24.13
N LEU A 52 -6.82 13.43 -23.98
CA LEU A 52 -5.80 13.10 -22.99
C LEU A 52 -6.34 13.27 -21.56
N ALA A 53 -7.11 14.32 -21.28
CA ALA A 53 -7.76 14.52 -19.99
C ALA A 53 -8.73 13.38 -19.68
N GLN A 54 -9.50 12.92 -20.66
CA GLN A 54 -10.38 11.76 -20.51
C GLN A 54 -9.59 10.45 -20.26
N ALA A 55 -8.42 10.29 -20.89
CA ALA A 55 -7.56 9.13 -20.72
C ALA A 55 -6.81 9.14 -19.38
N ASN A 56 -6.70 10.29 -18.70
CA ASN A 56 -6.02 10.46 -17.42
C ASN A 56 -6.87 9.89 -16.26
N TYR A 57 -7.04 8.56 -16.23
CA TYR A 57 -7.84 7.87 -15.21
C TYR A 57 -7.17 7.82 -13.83
N PHE A 58 -5.83 7.82 -13.79
CA PHE A 58 -5.10 7.73 -12.52
C PHE A 58 -4.88 9.13 -11.92
N ASP A 59 -5.99 9.82 -11.68
CA ASP A 59 -6.05 11.13 -11.06
C ASP A 59 -5.87 11.06 -9.53
N ASP A 60 -5.96 12.22 -8.88
CA ASP A 60 -5.77 12.34 -7.43
C ASP A 60 -6.88 11.62 -6.65
N ASP A 61 -8.11 11.61 -7.15
CA ASP A 61 -9.23 10.90 -6.52
C ASP A 61 -8.97 9.39 -6.55
N LYS A 62 -8.53 8.86 -7.69
CA LYS A 62 -8.14 7.46 -7.83
C LYS A 62 -6.97 7.12 -6.92
N MET A 63 -5.99 8.01 -6.82
CA MET A 63 -4.85 7.86 -5.90
C MET A 63 -5.32 7.79 -4.44
N GLN A 64 -6.17 8.72 -3.99
CA GLN A 64 -6.69 8.69 -2.62
C GLN A 64 -7.51 7.43 -2.33
N HIS A 65 -8.32 6.98 -3.28
CA HIS A 65 -9.06 5.72 -3.16
C HIS A 65 -8.11 4.53 -2.98
N LEU A 66 -7.03 4.43 -3.78
CA LEU A 66 -6.06 3.33 -3.67
C LEU A 66 -5.30 3.38 -2.34
N ARG A 67 -4.86 4.56 -1.90
CA ARG A 67 -4.20 4.75 -0.58
C ARG A 67 -5.07 4.26 0.56
N LYS A 68 -6.34 4.71 0.59
CA LYS A 68 -7.31 4.28 1.60
C LYS A 68 -7.45 2.77 1.60
N ARG A 69 -7.61 2.17 0.42
CA ARG A 69 -7.76 0.71 0.29
C ARG A 69 -6.53 -0.05 0.77
N ILE A 70 -5.31 0.43 0.50
CA ILE A 70 -4.06 -0.19 1.01
C ILE A 70 -4.03 -0.12 2.54
N LEU A 71 -4.36 1.03 3.13
CA LEU A 71 -4.42 1.19 4.58
C LEU A 71 -5.48 0.30 5.22
N ASP A 72 -6.67 0.21 4.63
CA ASP A 72 -7.76 -0.63 5.13
C ASP A 72 -7.33 -2.10 5.17
N ILE A 73 -6.72 -2.61 4.10
CA ILE A 73 -6.17 -3.98 4.02
C ILE A 73 -5.06 -4.20 5.06
N GLY A 74 -4.13 -3.24 5.19
CA GLY A 74 -3.05 -3.33 6.16
C GLY A 74 -3.55 -3.38 7.60
N ASN A 75 -4.52 -2.52 7.93
CA ASN A 75 -5.13 -2.44 9.26
C ASN A 75 -5.96 -3.69 9.58
N GLU A 76 -6.70 -4.23 8.61
CA GLU A 76 -7.43 -5.49 8.77
C GLU A 76 -6.48 -6.66 9.00
N SER A 77 -5.40 -6.74 8.23
CA SER A 77 -4.37 -7.78 8.40
C SER A 77 -3.75 -7.74 9.79
N LEU A 78 -3.42 -6.54 10.29
CA LEU A 78 -2.92 -6.37 11.66
C LEU A 78 -3.93 -6.88 12.68
N ARG A 79 -5.19 -6.42 12.61
CA ARG A 79 -6.24 -6.85 13.55
C ARG A 79 -6.41 -8.37 13.58
N ASN A 80 -6.39 -9.00 12.41
CA ASN A 80 -6.53 -10.46 12.30
C ASN A 80 -5.35 -11.18 12.95
N ILE A 81 -4.11 -10.76 12.69
CA ILE A 81 -2.92 -11.34 13.32
C ILE A 81 -3.01 -11.24 14.84
N LEU A 82 -3.34 -10.06 15.37
CA LEU A 82 -3.46 -9.83 16.81
C LEU A 82 -4.52 -10.72 17.44
N TYR A 83 -5.67 -10.86 16.78
CA TYR A 83 -6.75 -11.73 17.22
C TYR A 83 -6.32 -13.19 17.27
N GLU A 84 -5.75 -13.73 16.19
CA GLU A 84 -5.33 -15.13 16.11
C GLU A 84 -4.24 -15.47 17.14
N VAL A 85 -3.23 -14.61 17.30
CA VAL A 85 -2.14 -14.83 18.27
C VAL A 85 -2.65 -14.93 19.71
N GLN A 86 -3.67 -14.15 20.08
CA GLN A 86 -4.30 -14.22 21.40
C GLN A 86 -5.05 -15.54 21.65
N HIS A 87 -5.41 -16.26 20.59
CA HIS A 87 -6.14 -17.53 20.66
C HIS A 87 -5.25 -18.77 20.59
N PHE A 88 -3.92 -18.61 20.49
CA PHE A 88 -2.98 -19.72 20.45
C PHE A 88 -2.13 -19.83 21.72
N THR A 89 -1.79 -21.07 22.08
CA THR A 89 -0.63 -21.32 22.96
C THR A 89 0.61 -21.43 22.08
N ILE A 90 1.57 -20.53 22.27
CA ILE A 90 2.77 -20.42 21.43
C ILE A 90 3.99 -20.82 22.24
N THR A 91 4.77 -21.76 21.70
CA THR A 91 6.06 -22.20 22.23
C THR A 91 7.11 -22.16 21.13
N PHE A 92 8.29 -21.62 21.41
CA PHE A 92 9.42 -21.65 20.48
C PHE A 92 10.38 -22.77 20.86
N ASP A 93 10.68 -23.63 19.90
CA ASP A 93 11.74 -24.62 19.99
C ASP A 93 12.91 -24.15 19.12
N PHE A 94 14.07 -23.91 19.73
CA PHE A 94 15.25 -23.40 19.04
C PHE A 94 16.25 -24.55 18.87
N ASN A 95 16.63 -24.82 17.62
CA ASN A 95 17.73 -25.75 17.35
C ASN A 95 19.04 -25.12 17.85
N ASN A 96 19.73 -25.83 18.75
CA ASN A 96 21.09 -25.50 19.21
C ASN A 96 22.11 -25.51 18.08
#